data_AF-A0A7J3W9Z9-F1
#
_entry.id   AF-A0A7J3W9Z9-F1
#
_cell.length_a   1.000
_cell.length_b   1.000
_cell.length_c   1.000
_cell.angle_alpha   90.00
_cell.angle_beta   90.00
_cell.angle_gamma   90.00
#
_symmetry.space_group_name_H-M   'P 1'
#
loop_
_entity.id
_entity.type
_entity.pdbx_description
1 polymer ?
#
loop_
_entity_poly.entity_id
_entity_poly.type
_entity_poly.pdbx_seq_one_letter_code
_entity_poly.pdbx_strand_id
1 'polypeptide(L)'
;MSALNIVLKIGGSVVASPLNPRLILEYSKVLDRISMEGFKVLVVTGGGGLARMLIDCAKAINMSQESQDRVAIQASRVIAQLLAEALKPATPITIPRRISEVSKLLKRYNIVVMGGIRPGITTDTVAALATV
;
A
#
# COMPACT_ATOMS: atom_id res chain seq x y z
N MET A 1 22.59 -3.25 -9.21
CA MET A 1 21.41 -2.78 -8.45
C MET A 1 20.32 -2.46 -9.45
N SER A 2 19.15 -3.08 -9.39
CA SER A 2 17.99 -2.50 -10.07
C SER A 2 17.34 -1.55 -9.08
N ALA A 3 17.71 -0.27 -9.16
CA ALA A 3 17.16 0.76 -8.29
C ALA A 3 15.64 0.81 -8.46
N LEU A 4 14.93 1.06 -7.36
CA LEU A 4 13.52 1.42 -7.40
C LEU A 4 13.35 2.60 -8.36
N ASN A 5 12.54 2.45 -9.40
CA ASN A 5 12.39 3.51 -10.41
C ASN A 5 11.25 4.46 -10.06
N ILE A 6 10.15 3.93 -9.53
CA ILE A 6 8.91 4.67 -9.35
C ILE A 6 8.31 4.32 -7.98
N VAL A 7 7.97 5.35 -7.21
CA VAL A 7 7.09 5.22 -6.04
C VAL A 7 5.73 5.81 -6.39
N LEU A 8 4.71 4.97 -6.41
CA LEU A 8 3.33 5.39 -6.66
C LEU A 8 2.53 5.37 -5.35
N LYS A 9 2.15 6.54 -4.87
CA LYS A 9 1.16 6.67 -3.79
C LYS A 9 -0.25 6.60 -4.40
N ILE A 10 -1.04 5.60 -4.01
CA ILE A 10 -2.49 5.57 -4.25
C ILE A 10 -3.27 5.96 -2.98
N GLY A 11 -4.01 7.07 -3.05
CA GLY A 11 -4.88 7.51 -1.96
C GLY A 11 -5.95 6.47 -1.65
N GLY A 12 -6.15 6.15 -0.36
CA GLY A 12 -7.24 5.26 0.04
C GLY A 12 -8.65 5.83 -0.27
N SER A 13 -8.77 7.15 -0.44
CA SER A 13 -9.97 7.80 -0.97
C SER A 13 -10.29 7.39 -2.41
N VAL A 14 -9.28 7.04 -3.20
CA VAL A 14 -9.42 6.72 -4.63
C VAL A 14 -9.96 5.30 -4.82
N VAL A 15 -9.35 4.32 -4.16
CA VAL A 15 -9.67 2.90 -4.38
C VAL A 15 -10.54 2.26 -3.29
N ALA A 16 -10.65 2.91 -2.13
CA ALA A 16 -11.20 2.32 -0.92
C ALA A 16 -12.19 3.23 -0.17
N SER A 17 -12.87 4.16 -0.86
CA SER A 17 -13.87 5.06 -0.25
C SER A 17 -15.09 5.35 -1.17
N PRO A 18 -15.99 4.39 -1.41
CA PRO A 18 -15.96 2.99 -0.96
C PRO A 18 -14.99 2.15 -1.79
N LEU A 19 -14.80 0.89 -1.40
CA LEU A 19 -14.03 -0.06 -2.20
C LEU A 19 -14.57 -0.13 -3.63
N ASN A 20 -13.69 0.10 -4.60
CA ASN A 20 -14.05 0.10 -6.01
C ASN A 20 -13.23 -0.96 -6.76
N PRO A 21 -13.79 -2.16 -7.01
CA PRO A 21 -13.07 -3.25 -7.65
C PRO A 21 -12.66 -2.91 -9.10
N ARG A 22 -13.48 -2.10 -9.81
CA ARG A 22 -13.15 -1.65 -11.16
C ARG A 22 -11.88 -0.81 -11.16
N LEU A 23 -11.77 0.15 -10.24
CA LEU A 23 -10.55 0.96 -10.12
C LEU A 23 -9.34 0.11 -9.74
N ILE A 24 -9.47 -0.85 -8.81
CA ILE A 24 -8.37 -1.76 -8.46
C ILE A 24 -7.85 -2.49 -9.72
N LEU A 25 -8.75 -3.01 -10.56
CA LEU A 25 -8.38 -3.68 -11.81
C LEU A 25 -7.80 -2.73 -12.86
N GLU A 26 -8.29 -1.50 -12.94
CA GLU A 26 -7.74 -0.49 -13.86
C GLU A 26 -6.33 -0.07 -13.45
N TYR A 27 -6.08 0.14 -12.15
CA TYR A 27 -4.74 0.40 -11.63
C TYR A 27 -3.81 -0.80 -11.82
N SER A 28 -4.28 -2.04 -11.60
CA SER A 28 -3.43 -3.22 -11.81
C SER A 28 -2.95 -3.32 -13.25
N LYS A 29 -3.84 -3.10 -14.22
CA LYS A 29 -3.48 -3.06 -15.66
C LYS A 29 -2.44 -1.99 -16.00
N VAL A 30 -2.57 -0.80 -15.40
CA VAL A 30 -1.59 0.29 -15.61
C VAL A 30 -0.23 -0.10 -15.05
N LEU A 31 -0.21 -0.62 -13.82
CA LEU A 31 1.00 -1.04 -13.14
C LEU A 31 1.70 -2.21 -13.85
N ASP A 32 0.93 -3.18 -14.36
CA ASP A 32 1.47 -4.30 -15.14
C ASP A 32 2.16 -3.79 -16.40
N ARG A 33 1.55 -2.86 -17.15
CA ARG A 33 2.17 -2.25 -18.34
C ARG A 33 3.49 -1.55 -18.01
N ILE A 34 3.50 -0.75 -16.94
CA ILE A 34 4.72 -0.07 -16.46
C ILE A 34 5.80 -1.11 -16.10
N SER A 35 5.42 -2.23 -15.47
CA SER A 35 6.38 -3.27 -15.11
C SER A 35 6.93 -4.03 -16.32
N MET A 36 6.14 -4.18 -17.39
CA MET A 36 6.55 -4.81 -18.66
C MET A 36 7.56 -3.94 -19.44
N GLU A 37 7.53 -2.62 -19.22
CA GLU A 37 8.56 -1.69 -19.73
C GLU A 37 9.88 -1.78 -18.94
N GLY A 38 9.95 -2.65 -17.92
CA GLY A 38 11.17 -2.92 -17.14
C GLY A 38 11.32 -2.04 -15.90
N PHE A 39 10.33 -1.20 -15.57
CA PHE A 39 10.37 -0.37 -14.37
C PHE A 39 10.10 -1.18 -13.10
N LYS A 40 10.85 -0.87 -12.05
CA LYS A 40 10.60 -1.34 -10.69
C LYS A 40 9.76 -0.34 -9.93
N VAL A 41 8.59 -0.79 -9.48
CA VAL A 41 7.56 0.06 -8.88
C VAL A 41 7.28 -0.36 -7.46
N LEU A 42 7.33 0.59 -6.54
CA LEU A 42 6.73 0.47 -5.21
C LEU A 42 5.39 1.20 -5.21
N VAL A 43 4.33 0.50 -4.86
CA VAL A 43 3.00 1.09 -4.68
C VAL A 43 2.71 1.21 -3.19
N VAL A 44 2.34 2.40 -2.73
CA VAL A 44 1.93 2.65 -1.34
C VAL A 44 0.44 3.01 -1.31
N THR A 45 -0.39 2.20 -0.65
CA THR A 45 -1.83 2.43 -0.59
C THR A 45 -2.27 2.97 0.77
N GLY A 46 -3.21 3.92 0.75
CA GLY A 46 -3.93 4.36 1.95
C GLY A 46 -5.10 3.43 2.31
N GLY A 47 -5.56 3.46 3.57
CA GLY A 47 -6.66 2.59 4.04
C GLY A 47 -8.09 3.12 3.79
N GLY A 48 -8.25 4.37 3.33
CA GLY A 48 -9.53 4.88 2.85
C GLY A 48 -10.65 4.86 3.90
N GLY A 49 -11.86 4.52 3.43
CA GLY A 49 -13.06 4.43 4.25
C GLY A 49 -12.95 3.37 5.34
N LEU A 50 -12.29 2.25 5.04
CA LEU A 50 -12.03 1.20 6.04
C LEU A 50 -11.16 1.73 7.18
N ALA A 51 -10.09 2.47 6.89
CA ALA A 51 -9.27 3.06 7.94
C ALA A 51 -10.06 4.06 8.81
N ARG A 52 -10.87 4.93 8.20
CA ARG A 52 -11.71 5.88 8.94
C ARG A 52 -12.72 5.17 9.85
N MET A 53 -13.42 4.17 9.31
CA MET A 53 -14.36 3.34 10.07
C MET A 53 -13.68 2.67 11.28
N LEU A 54 -12.50 2.08 11.09
CA LEU A 54 -11.77 1.45 12.19
C LEU A 54 -11.24 2.47 13.21
N ILE A 55 -10.79 3.65 12.76
CA ILE A 55 -10.39 4.74 13.66
C ILE A 55 -11.59 5.20 14.50
N ASP A 56 -12.76 5.38 13.90
CA ASP A 56 -13.96 5.83 14.60
C ASP A 56 -14.43 4.79 15.62
N CYS A 57 -14.38 3.50 15.28
CA CYS A 57 -14.63 2.41 16.21
C CYS A 57 -13.61 2.40 17.37
N ALA A 58 -12.31 2.53 17.07
CA ALA A 58 -11.25 2.57 18.07
C ALA A 58 -11.39 3.77 19.03
N LYS A 59 -11.82 4.94 18.51
CA LYS A 59 -12.16 6.11 19.34
C LYS A 59 -13.32 5.83 20.27
N ALA A 60 -14.39 5.19 19.76
CA ALA A 60 -15.57 4.87 20.56
C ALA A 60 -15.27 3.93 21.74
N ILE A 61 -14.23 3.09 21.62
CA ILE A 61 -13.75 2.22 22.71
C ILE A 61 -12.54 2.79 23.48
N ASN A 62 -12.29 4.10 23.38
CA ASN A 62 -11.25 4.84 24.12
C ASN A 62 -9.81 4.34 23.90
N MET A 63 -9.49 3.84 22.70
CA MET A 63 -8.11 3.47 22.36
C MET A 63 -7.22 4.71 22.24
N SER A 64 -5.96 4.59 22.68
CA SER A 64 -4.94 5.62 22.49
C SER A 64 -4.73 5.93 21.00
N GLN A 65 -4.28 7.15 20.67
CA GLN A 65 -4.00 7.56 19.28
C GLN A 65 -3.06 6.59 18.56
N GLU A 66 -2.02 6.12 19.24
CA GLU A 66 -1.08 5.13 18.69
C GLU A 66 -1.78 3.80 18.33
N SER A 67 -2.76 3.39 19.14
CA SER A 67 -3.57 2.20 18.88
C SER A 67 -4.59 2.41 17.75
N GLN A 68 -5.13 3.62 17.61
CA GLN A 68 -5.97 3.99 16.46
C GLN A 68 -5.16 3.93 15.15
N ASP A 69 -3.94 4.47 15.16
CA ASP A 69 -3.03 4.41 14.01
C ASP A 69 -2.70 2.95 13.66
N ARG A 70 -2.51 2.07 14.65
CA ARG A 70 -2.29 0.64 14.41
C ARG A 70 -3.42 0.00 13.60
N VAL A 71 -4.69 0.24 13.94
CA VAL A 71 -5.81 -0.33 13.18
C VAL A 71 -5.95 0.30 11.78
N ALA A 72 -5.67 1.61 11.65
CA ALA A 72 -5.63 2.29 10.35
C ALA A 72 -4.53 1.73 9.43
N ILE A 73 -3.37 1.40 10.00
CA ILE A 73 -2.27 0.74 9.28
C ILE A 73 -2.72 -0.63 8.79
N GLN A 74 -3.42 -1.44 9.62
CA GLN A 74 -3.94 -2.72 9.16
C GLN A 74 -4.95 -2.55 8.02
N ALA A 75 -5.85 -1.57 8.11
CA ALA A 75 -6.76 -1.26 7.00
C ALA A 75 -5.99 -0.96 5.70
N SER A 76 -4.96 -0.11 5.75
CA SER A 76 -4.14 0.17 4.55
C SER A 76 -3.47 -1.09 3.97
N ARG A 77 -3.05 -2.03 4.83
CA ARG A 77 -2.47 -3.31 4.39
C ARG A 77 -3.50 -4.25 3.78
N VAL A 78 -4.75 -4.22 4.25
CA VAL A 78 -5.86 -4.93 3.59
C VAL A 78 -6.08 -4.39 2.18
N ILE A 79 -6.09 -3.06 2.01
CA ILE A 79 -6.21 -2.44 0.68
C ILE A 79 -5.00 -2.78 -0.20
N ALA A 80 -3.78 -2.75 0.35
CA ALA A 80 -2.57 -3.18 -0.34
C ALA A 80 -2.66 -4.66 -0.79
N GLN A 81 -3.18 -5.55 0.07
CA GLN A 81 -3.37 -6.95 -0.25
C GLN A 81 -4.33 -7.14 -1.42
N LEU A 82 -5.47 -6.44 -1.42
CA LEU A 82 -6.43 -6.52 -2.53
C LEU A 82 -5.81 -6.12 -3.87
N LEU A 83 -5.01 -5.05 -3.89
CA LEU A 83 -4.30 -4.64 -5.10
C LEU A 83 -3.21 -5.65 -5.49
N ALA A 84 -2.47 -6.19 -4.51
CA ALA A 84 -1.44 -7.19 -4.78
C ALA A 84 -2.02 -8.50 -5.36
N GLU A 85 -3.19 -8.92 -4.87
CA GLU A 85 -3.92 -10.06 -5.42
C GLU A 85 -4.32 -9.83 -6.88
N ALA A 86 -4.77 -8.62 -7.23
CA ALA A 86 -5.12 -8.24 -8.60
C ALA A 86 -3.92 -8.12 -9.55
N LEU A 87 -2.70 -8.09 -9.02
CA LEU A 87 -1.43 -7.95 -9.74
C LEU A 87 -0.67 -9.27 -9.87
N LYS A 88 -1.22 -10.39 -9.42
CA LYS A 88 -0.56 -11.69 -9.57
C LYS A 88 -0.38 -12.03 -11.07
N PRO A 89 0.79 -12.59 -11.46
CA PRO A 89 1.93 -13.00 -10.64
C PRO A 89 3.05 -11.93 -10.51
N ALA A 90 2.83 -10.70 -10.97
CA ALA A 90 3.86 -9.64 -11.08
C ALA A 90 4.38 -9.09 -9.72
N THR A 91 3.64 -9.33 -8.64
CA THR A 91 3.95 -8.90 -7.26
C THR A 91 3.93 -10.08 -6.30
N PRO A 92 4.67 -10.03 -5.17
CA PRO A 92 4.49 -11.01 -4.10
C PRO A 92 3.12 -10.87 -3.43
N ILE A 93 2.65 -11.96 -2.83
CA ILE A 93 1.45 -11.98 -1.97
C ILE A 93 1.72 -11.23 -0.66
N THR A 94 2.95 -11.34 -0.15
CA THR A 94 3.32 -10.75 1.15
C THR A 94 3.43 -9.23 1.07
N ILE A 95 2.64 -8.55 1.90
CA ILE A 95 2.71 -7.09 2.08
C ILE A 95 3.84 -6.75 3.07
N PRO A 96 4.93 -6.08 2.64
CA PRO A 96 6.04 -5.73 3.51
C PRO A 96 5.61 -4.76 4.60
N ARG A 97 6.20 -4.90 5.79
CA ARG A 97 5.88 -4.08 6.96
C ARG A 97 6.94 -3.02 7.24
N ARG A 98 8.10 -3.10 6.57
CA ARG A 98 9.22 -2.17 6.65
C ARG A 98 9.75 -1.86 5.25
N ILE A 99 10.25 -0.64 5.07
CA ILE A 99 10.86 -0.20 3.80
C ILE A 99 12.04 -1.10 3.40
N SER A 100 12.84 -1.56 4.36
CA SER A 100 13.99 -2.44 4.11
C SER A 100 13.63 -3.81 3.50
N GLU A 101 12.38 -4.24 3.61
CA GLU A 101 11.91 -5.48 2.97
C GLU A 101 11.67 -5.28 1.45
N VAL A 102 11.32 -4.06 1.04
CA VAL A 102 11.00 -3.72 -0.36
C VAL A 102 12.19 -4.01 -1.28
N SER A 103 13.40 -3.61 -0.90
CA SER A 103 14.60 -3.84 -1.72
C SER A 103 14.90 -5.32 -1.96
N LYS A 104 14.51 -6.21 -1.02
CA LYS A 104 14.67 -7.66 -1.19
C LYS A 104 13.62 -8.21 -2.15
N LEU A 105 12.37 -7.76 -2.03
CA LEU A 105 11.27 -8.18 -2.91
C LEU A 105 11.50 -7.70 -4.34
N LEU A 106 11.98 -6.47 -4.52
CA LEU A 106 12.30 -5.92 -5.84
C LEU A 106 13.45 -6.64 -6.56
N LYS A 107 14.18 -7.55 -5.91
CA LYS A 107 15.14 -8.44 -6.62
C LYS A 107 14.42 -9.53 -7.43
N ARG A 108 13.21 -9.90 -7.02
CA ARG A 108 12.44 -11.02 -7.61
C ARG A 108 11.19 -10.55 -8.35
N TYR A 109 10.65 -9.39 -8.00
CA TYR A 109 9.43 -8.84 -8.56
C TYR A 109 9.68 -7.44 -9.10
N ASN A 110 8.93 -7.05 -10.12
CA ASN A 110 8.98 -5.69 -10.66
C ASN A 110 8.04 -4.76 -9.90
N ILE A 111 7.01 -5.30 -9.23
CA ILE A 111 6.03 -4.53 -8.47
C ILE A 111 6.02 -5.04 -7.04
N VAL A 112 6.01 -4.10 -6.08
CA VAL A 112 5.78 -4.39 -4.66
C VAL A 112 4.71 -3.43 -4.17
N VAL A 113 3.70 -3.96 -3.47
CA VAL A 113 2.61 -3.15 -2.89
C VAL A 113 2.76 -3.13 -1.37
N MET A 114 2.66 -1.96 -0.76
CA MET A 114 2.74 -1.78 0.70
C MET A 114 1.63 -0.85 1.23
N GLY A 115 1.37 -0.96 2.53
CA GLY A 115 0.53 -0.01 3.27
C GLY A 115 1.35 0.82 4.26
N GLY A 116 0.72 1.23 5.36
CA GLY A 116 1.40 1.89 6.48
C GLY A 116 2.42 0.99 7.20
N ILE A 117 3.41 1.60 7.84
CA ILE A 117 4.52 0.89 8.51
C ILE A 117 4.58 1.10 10.01
N ARG A 118 4.22 2.29 10.52
CA ARG A 118 4.24 2.61 11.96
C ARG A 118 3.28 3.76 12.31
N PRO A 119 2.83 3.86 13.58
CA PRO A 119 2.05 4.99 14.06
C PRO A 119 2.72 6.35 13.88
N GLY A 120 1.91 7.42 13.87
CA GLY A 120 2.37 8.80 13.80
C GLY A 120 2.79 9.30 12.42
N ILE A 121 2.66 8.48 11.36
CA ILE A 121 2.97 8.89 9.98
C ILE A 121 1.89 8.44 9.00
N THR A 122 1.68 9.22 7.93
CA THR A 122 0.75 8.88 6.86
C THR A 122 1.41 7.97 5.82
N THR A 123 0.59 7.40 4.94
CA THR A 123 1.09 6.64 3.78
C THR A 123 1.81 7.53 2.75
N ASP A 124 1.54 8.85 2.74
CA ASP A 124 2.32 9.79 1.94
C ASP A 124 3.76 9.88 2.48
N THR A 125 3.93 9.96 3.81
CA THR A 125 5.26 9.92 4.44
C THR A 125 5.97 8.60 4.16
N VAL A 126 5.26 7.48 4.19
CA VAL A 126 5.83 6.17 3.84
C VAL A 126 6.36 6.16 2.41
N ALA A 127 5.59 6.67 1.45
CA ALA A 127 6.02 6.78 0.06
C ALA A 127 7.27 7.67 -0.07
N ALA A 128 7.28 8.83 0.58
CA ALA A 128 8.44 9.74 0.55
C ALA A 128 9.70 9.10 1.15
N LEU A 129 9.57 8.38 2.27
CA LEU A 129 10.70 7.70 2.92
C LEU A 129 11.25 6.52 2.11
N ALA A 130 10.44 5.95 1.22
CA ALA A 130 10.86 4.84 0.37
C ALA A 130 11.63 5.30 -0.88
N THR A 131 11.56 6.60 -1.22
CA THR A 131 12.36 7.21 -2.29
C THR A 131 13.77 7.46 -1.78
N VAL A 132 14.68 6.50 -1.99
CA VAL A 132 16.12 6.62 -1.69
C VAL A 132 16.96 6.13 -2.86
#